data_AF-A0A7X8GEP5-F1
#
_entry.id   AF-A0A7X8GEP5-F1
#
_cell.length_a   1.000
_cell.length_b   1.000
_cell.length_c   1.000
_cell.angle_alpha   90.00
_cell.angle_beta   90.00
_cell.angle_gamma   90.00
#
_symmetry.space_group_name_H-M   'P 1'
#
loop_
_entity.id
_entity.type
_entity.pdbx_description
1 polymer ?
#
loop_
_entity_poly.entity_id
_entity_poly.type
_entity_poly.pdbx_seq_one_letter_code
_entity_poly.pdbx_strand_id
1 'polypeptide(L)'
;MKKRNRNFAICFFITISTLVFAGEANTNTSCTSTMALANEIKVTPRFFSDKLFVSSQAETLESYTLCLYSEQGICIATIPVDLSSREFIYFTQNLHPGTYTYFIRENKQLIVKGTFLK
;
A
#
# COMPACT_ATOMS: atom_id res chain seq x y z
N MET A 1 -14.26 -10.79 -64.97
CA MET A 1 -15.54 -11.11 -64.30
C MET A 1 -15.49 -10.57 -62.86
N LYS A 2 -16.48 -9.79 -62.40
CA LYS A 2 -17.55 -10.21 -61.45
C LYS A 2 -16.98 -10.64 -60.07
N LYS A 3 -16.82 -9.70 -59.11
CA LYS A 3 -17.76 -9.37 -57.98
C LYS A 3 -17.57 -10.30 -56.74
N ARG A 4 -17.65 -9.87 -55.47
CA ARG A 4 -17.87 -8.52 -54.84
C ARG A 4 -17.74 -8.58 -53.29
N ASN A 5 -17.33 -7.48 -52.63
CA ASN A 5 -17.57 -7.11 -51.19
C ASN A 5 -17.02 -8.09 -50.11
N ARG A 6 -16.80 -7.70 -48.84
CA ARG A 6 -17.03 -6.48 -48.01
C ARG A 6 -15.83 -6.40 -47.01
N ASN A 7 -15.48 -5.37 -46.23
CA ASN A 7 -15.92 -3.99 -45.84
C ASN A 7 -14.59 -3.25 -45.41
N PHE A 8 -14.44 -1.96 -45.05
CA PHE A 8 -15.29 -0.77 -44.90
C PHE A 8 -14.39 0.50 -45.04
N ALA A 9 -14.72 1.61 -44.36
CA ALA A 9 -13.83 2.75 -44.06
C ALA A 9 -13.70 2.91 -42.51
N ILE A 10 -12.67 3.48 -41.88
CA ILE A 10 -11.64 4.50 -42.23
C ILE A 10 -12.12 5.96 -42.05
N CYS A 11 -11.24 6.77 -41.44
CA CYS A 11 -11.30 8.22 -41.20
C CYS A 11 -12.34 8.77 -40.19
N PHE A 12 -12.15 9.94 -39.59
CA PHE A 12 -10.96 10.64 -39.05
C PHE A 12 -11.49 11.98 -38.49
N PHE A 13 -11.12 12.42 -37.28
CA PHE A 13 -11.24 13.84 -36.91
C PHE A 13 -10.09 14.26 -35.99
N ILE A 14 -9.37 15.30 -36.39
CA ILE A 14 -8.43 16.05 -35.57
C ILE A 14 -9.00 17.46 -35.44
N THR A 15 -9.10 17.98 -34.22
CA THR A 15 -9.17 19.42 -34.00
C THR A 15 -8.41 19.79 -32.73
N ILE A 16 -7.56 20.81 -32.83
CA ILE A 16 -6.73 21.33 -31.74
C ILE A 16 -7.43 22.58 -31.19
N SER A 17 -7.44 22.75 -29.86
CA SER A 17 -7.68 24.06 -29.22
C SER A 17 -7.02 24.12 -27.84
N THR A 18 -5.91 24.85 -27.74
CA THR A 18 -5.44 25.40 -26.47
C THR A 18 -6.23 26.67 -26.16
N LEU A 19 -6.92 26.72 -25.02
CA LEU A 19 -7.58 27.94 -24.53
C LEU A 19 -7.26 28.12 -23.05
N VAL A 20 -6.44 29.13 -22.74
CA VAL A 20 -6.33 29.70 -21.40
C VAL A 20 -7.52 30.63 -21.22
N PHE A 21 -8.23 30.51 -20.11
CA PHE A 21 -9.19 31.52 -19.67
C PHE A 21 -9.09 31.70 -18.15
N ALA A 22 -8.79 32.92 -17.73
CA ALA A 22 -9.08 33.39 -16.38
C ALA A 22 -10.43 34.13 -16.44
N GLY A 23 -11.36 33.80 -15.56
CA GLY A 23 -12.73 34.32 -15.61
C GLY A 23 -13.51 33.92 -14.36
N GLU A 24 -13.99 34.92 -13.64
CA GLU A 24 -14.41 34.86 -12.24
C GLU A 24 -15.66 34.03 -11.93
N ALA A 25 -15.72 33.59 -10.67
CA ALA A 25 -16.90 33.44 -9.81
C ALA A 25 -18.28 33.10 -10.43
N ASN A 26 -18.85 31.96 -9.99
CA ASN A 26 -19.94 32.06 -9.02
C ASN A 26 -20.20 30.76 -8.23
N THR A 27 -20.54 30.97 -6.95
CA THR A 27 -21.34 30.09 -6.05
C THR A 27 -21.43 28.60 -6.40
N ASN A 28 -20.41 27.82 -6.03
CA ASN A 28 -20.55 26.74 -5.04
C ASN A 28 -19.20 26.01 -4.88
N THR A 29 -18.31 26.59 -4.08
CA THR A 29 -17.04 25.97 -3.71
C THR A 29 -17.27 24.83 -2.71
N SER A 30 -17.89 23.74 -3.18
CA SER A 30 -17.62 22.42 -2.62
C SER A 30 -16.17 22.10 -2.96
N CYS A 31 -15.26 22.65 -2.16
CA CYS A 31 -13.91 22.15 -2.05
C CYS A 31 -14.03 20.74 -1.48
N THR A 32 -14.22 19.77 -2.38
CA THR A 32 -13.97 18.35 -2.12
C THR A 32 -12.46 18.20 -1.95
N SER A 33 -11.97 18.75 -0.83
CA SER A 33 -10.70 18.43 -0.25
C SER A 33 -10.82 16.97 0.15
N THR A 34 -10.55 16.09 -0.81
CA THR A 34 -10.29 14.69 -0.56
C THR A 34 -9.08 14.69 0.35
N MET A 35 -9.34 14.69 1.65
CA MET A 35 -8.32 14.46 2.65
C MET A 35 -7.69 13.13 2.27
N ALA A 36 -6.47 13.19 1.74
CA ALA A 36 -5.61 12.03 1.74
C ALA A 36 -5.50 11.66 3.22
N LEU A 37 -6.26 10.65 3.63
CA LEU A 37 -6.34 10.24 5.03
C LEU A 37 -4.91 10.02 5.47
N ALA A 38 -4.44 10.87 6.39
CA ALA A 38 -3.12 10.68 6.98
C ALA A 38 -3.25 9.37 7.75
N ASN A 39 -2.80 8.26 7.14
CA ASN A 39 -2.94 6.93 7.69
C ASN A 39 -2.18 6.89 9.01
N GLU A 40 -2.92 7.15 10.09
CA GLU A 40 -2.42 7.11 11.44
C GLU A 40 -1.77 5.75 11.66
N ILE A 41 -0.55 5.76 12.18
CA ILE A 41 0.26 4.55 12.31
C ILE A 41 -0.23 3.79 13.56
N LYS A 42 -1.38 3.14 13.40
CA LYS A 42 -2.10 2.33 14.39
C LYS A 42 -1.21 1.32 15.11
N VAL A 43 -0.18 0.83 14.41
CA VAL A 43 0.69 -0.26 14.85
C VAL A 43 2.16 0.16 14.91
N THR A 44 2.80 -0.06 16.06
CA THR A 44 4.21 0.28 16.30
C THR A 44 5.05 -1.00 16.38
N PRO A 45 5.98 -1.25 15.43
CA PRO A 45 6.97 -2.31 15.56
C PRO A 45 8.13 -1.90 16.46
N ARG A 46 8.66 -2.85 17.24
CA ARG A 46 9.83 -2.67 18.10
C ARG A 46 10.68 -3.95 18.09
N PHE A 47 11.94 -3.83 17.72
CA PHE A 47 12.91 -4.92 17.89
C PHE A 47 13.57 -4.88 19.26
N PHE A 48 13.77 -6.05 19.88
CA PHE A 48 14.60 -6.20 21.08
C PHE A 48 15.13 -7.64 21.16
N SER A 49 16.44 -7.82 21.00
CA SER A 49 17.06 -9.14 20.81
C SER A 49 16.35 -9.91 19.68
N ASP A 50 16.21 -11.22 19.79
CA ASP A 50 15.62 -12.10 18.77
C ASP A 50 14.09 -12.06 18.72
N LYS A 51 13.50 -10.87 18.90
CA LYS A 51 12.05 -10.64 18.96
C LYS A 51 11.66 -9.34 18.25
N LEU A 52 10.72 -9.46 17.32
CA LEU A 52 9.92 -8.37 16.77
C LEU A 52 8.61 -8.31 17.54
N PHE A 53 8.45 -7.26 18.34
CA PHE A 53 7.18 -6.90 18.97
C PHE A 53 6.39 -6.01 18.01
N VAL A 54 5.09 -6.24 17.86
CA VAL A 54 4.17 -5.36 17.14
C VAL A 54 3.03 -5.01 18.09
N SER A 55 2.88 -3.73 18.43
CA SER A 55 1.84 -3.26 19.35
C SER A 55 0.80 -2.39 18.63
N SER A 56 -0.45 -2.36 19.13
CA SER A 56 -1.53 -1.53 18.57
C SER A 56 -2.26 -0.68 19.60
N GLN A 57 -2.37 0.62 19.31
CA GLN A 57 -3.17 1.56 20.10
C GLN A 57 -4.58 1.75 19.54
N ALA A 58 -4.88 1.25 18.33
CA ALA A 58 -6.19 1.43 17.69
C ALA A 58 -7.35 0.87 18.53
N GLU A 59 -8.48 1.57 18.57
CA GLU A 59 -9.67 1.10 19.29
C GLU A 59 -10.29 -0.15 18.65
N THR A 60 -10.29 -0.19 17.31
CA THR A 60 -10.70 -1.36 16.51
C THR A 60 -9.50 -2.23 16.12
N LEU A 61 -9.72 -3.54 16.09
CA LEU A 61 -8.72 -4.54 15.69
C LEU A 61 -9.00 -5.03 14.27
N GLU A 62 -8.29 -4.44 13.31
CA GLU A 62 -8.32 -4.83 11.90
C GLU A 62 -7.48 -6.10 11.62
N SER A 63 -7.61 -6.65 10.41
CA SER A 63 -6.82 -7.82 10.00
C SER A 63 -5.41 -7.41 9.57
N TYR A 64 -4.42 -7.73 10.42
CA TYR A 64 -3.01 -7.43 10.17
C TYR A 64 -2.21 -8.63 9.65
N THR A 65 -1.17 -8.37 8.86
CA THR A 65 -0.24 -9.38 8.35
C THR A 65 1.19 -8.87 8.36
N LEU A 66 2.11 -9.66 8.91
CA LEU A 66 3.56 -9.44 8.87
C LEU A 66 4.14 -10.24 7.70
N CYS A 67 4.73 -9.55 6.72
CA CYS A 67 5.54 -10.18 5.66
C CYS A 67 7.01 -9.88 5.92
N LEU A 68 7.85 -10.93 5.90
CA LEU A 68 9.29 -10.87 6.14
C LEU A 68 10.05 -11.30 4.88
N TYR A 69 11.06 -10.52 4.51
CA TYR A 69 11.92 -10.76 3.35
C TYR A 69 13.40 -10.66 3.74
N SER A 70 14.26 -11.46 3.11
CA SER A 70 15.72 -11.29 3.21
C SER A 70 16.19 -10.06 2.43
N GLU A 71 17.45 -9.69 2.63
CA GLU A 71 18.17 -8.67 1.84
C GLU A 71 18.06 -8.88 0.32
N GLN A 72 18.03 -10.13 -0.14
CA GLN A 72 17.88 -10.48 -1.56
C GLN A 72 16.42 -10.40 -2.07
N GLY A 73 15.48 -9.91 -1.25
CA GLY A 73 14.07 -9.80 -1.60
C GLY A 73 13.29 -11.12 -1.59
N ILE A 74 13.86 -12.20 -1.07
CA ILE A 74 13.19 -13.51 -0.98
C ILE A 74 12.21 -13.48 0.20
N CYS A 75 10.95 -13.86 -0.02
CA CYS A 75 9.97 -13.97 1.06
C CYS A 75 10.31 -15.13 1.99
N ILE A 76 10.55 -14.82 3.27
CA ILE A 76 10.92 -15.79 4.32
C ILE A 76 9.69 -16.22 5.12
N ALA A 77 8.77 -15.28 5.41
CA ALA A 77 7.54 -15.57 6.12
C ALA A 77 6.41 -14.62 5.73
N THR A 78 5.17 -15.10 5.84
CA THR A 78 3.96 -14.27 5.85
C THR A 78 3.05 -14.82 6.95
N ILE A 79 2.75 -13.98 7.94
CA ILE A 79 2.24 -14.39 9.25
C ILE A 79 1.02 -13.52 9.59
N PRO A 80 -0.14 -14.10 9.96
CA PRO A 80 -1.26 -13.32 10.49
C PRO A 80 -0.87 -12.74 11.85
N VAL A 81 -1.16 -11.45 12.06
CA VAL A 81 -0.78 -10.71 13.27
C VAL A 81 -2.04 -10.48 14.10
N ASP A 82 -2.21 -11.30 15.14
CA ASP A 82 -3.27 -11.12 16.14
C ASP A 82 -2.85 -10.09 17.18
N LEU A 83 -3.67 -9.06 17.36
CA LEU A 83 -3.46 -7.94 18.28
C LEU A 83 -4.57 -7.82 19.33
N SER A 84 -5.35 -8.90 19.53
CA SER A 84 -6.32 -9.05 20.63
C SER A 84 -5.69 -8.78 22.00
N SER A 85 -4.44 -9.22 22.19
CA SER A 85 -3.59 -8.98 23.37
C SER A 85 -2.89 -7.62 23.40
N ARG A 86 -3.22 -6.68 22.50
CA ARG A 86 -2.53 -5.38 22.24
C ARG A 86 -1.09 -5.46 21.76
N GLU A 87 -0.35 -6.52 22.07
CA GLU A 87 0.99 -6.80 21.54
C GLU A 87 1.08 -8.23 20.97
N PHE A 88 1.70 -8.34 19.80
CA PHE A 88 2.08 -9.56 19.09
C PHE A 88 3.60 -9.71 19.12
N ILE A 89 4.11 -10.95 19.15
CA ILE A 89 5.56 -11.23 19.20
C ILE A 89 5.94 -12.26 18.13
N TYR A 90 6.82 -11.89 17.20
CA TYR A 90 7.49 -12.81 16.30
C TYR A 90 8.94 -13.05 16.73
N PHE A 91 9.35 -14.31 16.80
CA PHE A 91 10.67 -14.73 17.26
C PHE A 91 11.60 -14.95 16.05
N THR A 92 12.72 -14.22 16.01
CA THR A 92 13.69 -14.25 14.91
C THR A 92 14.88 -15.18 15.15
N GLN A 93 14.89 -15.91 16.27
CA GLN A 93 15.96 -16.84 16.70
C GLN A 93 16.38 -17.89 15.65
N ASN A 94 15.47 -18.30 14.75
CA ASN A 94 15.71 -19.30 13.71
C ASN A 94 16.16 -18.69 12.37
N LEU A 95 16.26 -17.36 12.28
CA LEU A 95 16.79 -16.68 11.11
C LEU A 95 18.33 -16.71 11.15
N HIS A 96 18.96 -16.89 9.99
CA HIS A 96 20.41 -16.74 9.87
C HIS A 96 20.82 -15.27 10.12
N PRO A 97 22.07 -15.00 10.54
CA PRO A 97 22.56 -13.63 10.67
C PRO A 97 22.49 -12.86 9.35
N GLY A 98 22.10 -11.59 9.40
CA GLY A 98 22.00 -10.74 8.20
C GLY A 98 20.84 -9.74 8.20
N THR A 99 20.73 -8.98 7.11
CA THR A 99 19.72 -7.93 6.93
C THR A 99 18.38 -8.50 6.49
N TYR A 100 17.30 -8.04 7.12
CA TYR A 100 15.92 -8.40 6.77
C TYR A 100 15.05 -7.16 6.61
N THR A 101 14.10 -7.21 5.67
CA THR A 101 13.03 -6.21 5.49
C THR A 101 11.71 -6.79 5.97
N TYR A 102 10.97 -6.04 6.78
CA TYR A 102 9.62 -6.40 7.19
C TYR A 102 8.58 -5.38 6.70
N PHE A 103 7.37 -5.88 6.45
CA PHE A 103 6.21 -5.08 6.09
C PHE A 103 5.04 -5.51 6.97
N ILE A 104 4.38 -4.56 7.63
CA ILE A 104 3.11 -4.78 8.32
C ILE A 104 2.00 -4.19 7.44
N ARG A 105 1.03 -5.04 7.12
CA ARG A 105 -0.12 -4.71 6.27
C ARG A 105 -1.41 -4.78 7.06
N GLU A 106 -2.33 -3.85 6.78
CA GLU A 106 -3.71 -3.86 7.24
C GLU A 106 -4.59 -4.08 6.00
N ASN A 107 -5.46 -5.09 5.99
CA ASN A 107 -6.36 -5.37 4.87
C ASN A 107 -5.66 -5.34 3.48
N LYS A 108 -4.45 -5.94 3.42
CA LYS A 108 -3.48 -5.97 2.29
C LYS A 108 -2.75 -4.66 1.97
N GLN A 109 -3.23 -3.51 2.42
CA GLN A 109 -2.55 -2.21 2.27
C GLN A 109 -1.28 -2.16 3.13
N LEU A 110 -0.26 -1.44 2.69
CA LEU A 110 0.98 -1.27 3.45
C LEU A 110 0.81 -0.15 4.50
N ILE A 111 0.99 -0.47 5.78
CA ILE A 111 0.95 0.52 6.87
C ILE A 111 2.35 0.83 7.38
N VAL A 112 3.19 -0.19 7.61
CA VAL A 112 4.56 0.00 8.10
C VAL A 112 5.56 -0.81 7.27
N LYS A 113 6.69 -0.20 6.94
CA LYS A 113 7.88 -0.87 6.39
C LYS A 113 9.06 -0.57 7.30
N GLY A 114 9.91 -1.56 7.57
CA GLY A 114 11.18 -1.35 8.23
C GLY A 114 12.20 -2.42 7.90
N THR A 115 13.40 -2.29 8.46
CA THR A 115 14.50 -3.25 8.35
C THR A 115 15.07 -3.57 9.72
N PHE A 116 15.76 -4.69 9.84
CA PHE A 116 16.57 -5.06 11.01
C PHE A 116 17.78 -5.91 10.59
N LEU A 117 18.75 -5.98 11.50
CA LEU A 117 19.89 -6.89 11.42
C LEU A 117 19.68 -8.00 12.47
N LYS A 118 19.96 -9.25 12.08
CA LYS A 118 19.86 -10.46 12.92
C LYS A 118 21.24 -11.01 13.29
#